data_AF-X1DRH3-F1
#
_entry.id   AF-X1DRH3-F1
#
_cell.length_a   1.000
_cell.length_b   1.000
_cell.length_c   1.000
_cell.angle_alpha   90.00
_cell.angle_beta   90.00
_cell.angle_gamma   90.00
#
_symmetry.space_group_name_H-M   'P 1'
#
loop_
_entity.id
_entity.type
_entity.pdbx_description
1 polymer ?
#
loop_
_entity_poly.entity_id
_entity_poly.type
_entity_poly.pdbx_seq_one_letter_code
_entity_poly.pdbx_strand_id
1 'polypeptide(L)' 'MVKWQLNQTIQFSEWVKMNQSEVWKKVTSKIKLTLNELSDWKEKADKIYIGMDKTSGFIHQYEGFTDKREVDLLKY' A
#
# COMPACT_ATOMS: atom_id res chain seq x y z
N MET A 1 -4.69 0.50 2.68
CA MET A 1 -4.81 0.90 1.25
C MET A 1 -3.45 1.14 0.59
N VAL A 2 -2.54 1.92 1.19
CA VAL A 2 -1.23 2.25 0.58
C VAL A 2 -0.41 1.01 0.17
N LYS A 3 -0.28 0.00 1.04
CA LYS A 3 0.41 -1.25 0.72
C LYS A 3 -0.15 -1.93 -0.54
N TRP A 4 -1.48 -1.98 -0.66
CA TRP A 4 -2.15 -2.54 -1.84
C TRP A 4 -1.85 -1.71 -3.09
N GLN A 5 -1.93 -0.38 -3.02
CA GLN A 5 -1.63 0.49 -4.15
C GLN A 5 -0.19 0.29 -4.66
N LEU A 6 0.80 0.27 -3.76
CA LEU A 6 2.19 0.01 -4.13
C LEU A 6 2.35 -1.33 -4.84
N ASN A 7 1.76 -2.39 -4.28
CA ASN A 7 1.80 -3.72 -4.89
C ASN A 7 1.15 -3.76 -6.27
N GLN A 8 0.01 -3.10 -6.44
CA GLN A 8 -0.67 -3.03 -7.73
C GLN A 8 0.15 -2.24 -8.76
N THR A 9 0.76 -1.12 -8.36
CA THR A 9 1.62 -0.35 -9.26
C THR A 9 2.83 -1.16 -9.71
N ILE A 10 3.46 -1.94 -8.83
CA ILE A 10 4.59 -2.82 -9.17
C ILE A 10 4.13 -3.89 -10.17
N GLN A 11 3.07 -4.61 -9.86
CA GLN A 11 2.52 -5.67 -10.74
C GLN A 11 2.13 -5.12 -12.12
N PHE A 12 1.44 -3.98 -12.15
CA PHE A 12 1.03 -3.35 -13.40
C PHE A 12 2.22 -2.85 -14.20
N SER A 13 3.24 -2.29 -13.54
CA SER A 13 4.47 -1.85 -14.20
C SER A 13 5.21 -3.00 -14.87
N GLU A 14 5.31 -4.15 -14.19
CA GLU A 14 5.89 -5.38 -14.75
C GLU A 14 5.08 -5.86 -15.96
N TRP A 15 3.75 -5.90 -15.84
CA TRP A 15 2.87 -6.32 -16.92
C TRP A 15 2.99 -5.40 -18.15
N VAL A 16 2.96 -4.07 -17.98
CA VAL A 16 3.08 -3.12 -19.09
C VAL A 16 4.46 -3.23 -19.73
N LYS A 17 5.53 -3.41 -18.94
CA LYS A 17 6.88 -3.60 -19.46
C LYS A 17 6.99 -4.86 -20.35
N MET A 18 6.32 -5.95 -19.97
CA MET A 18 6.33 -7.22 -20.71
C MET A 18 5.44 -7.19 -21.96
N ASN A 19 4.25 -6.57 -21.88
CA ASN A 19 3.25 -6.65 -22.94
C ASN A 19 3.25 -5.43 -23.88
N GLN A 20 3.72 -4.27 -23.42
CA GLN A 20 3.60 -2.97 -24.10
C GLN A 20 4.83 -2.09 -23.85
N SER A 21 6.03 -2.59 -24.21
CA SER A 21 7.32 -1.95 -23.94
C SER A 21 7.44 -0.50 -24.48
N GLU A 22 6.82 -0.19 -25.62
CA GLU A 22 6.85 1.17 -26.17
C GLU A 22 6.04 2.15 -25.30
N VAL A 23 4.87 1.71 -24.80
CA VAL A 23 4.05 2.49 -23.88
C VAL A 23 4.77 2.69 -22.55
N TRP A 24 5.42 1.62 -22.04
CA TRP A 24 6.25 1.70 -20.84
C TRP A 24 7.31 2.81 -20.95
N LYS A 25 8.08 2.83 -22.05
CA LYS A 25 9.10 3.86 -22.31
C LYS A 25 8.52 5.28 -22.36
N LYS A 26 7.36 5.46 -22.99
CA LYS A 26 6.68 6.77 -23.07
C LYS A 26 6.27 7.25 -21.69
N VAL A 27 5.66 6.37 -20.88
CA VAL A 27 5.19 6.70 -19.54
C VAL A 27 6.39 7.01 -18.63
N THR A 28 7.37 6.11 -18.52
CA THR A 28 8.51 6.30 -17.62
C THR A 28 9.33 7.53 -17.98
N SER A 29 9.48 7.86 -19.27
CA SER A 29 10.11 9.10 -19.71
C SER A 29 9.31 10.34 -19.29
N LYS A 30 7.98 10.32 -19.47
CA LYS A 30 7.09 11.45 -19.14
C LYS A 30 7.05 11.76 -17.64
N ILE A 31 6.98 10.73 -16.80
CA ILE A 31 6.92 10.88 -15.34
C ILE A 31 8.30 10.80 -14.68
N LYS A 32 9.36 10.61 -15.46
CA LYS A 32 10.76 10.43 -15.02
C LYS A 32 10.93 9.30 -13.99
N LEU A 33 10.15 8.22 -14.14
CA LEU A 33 10.20 7.08 -13.24
C LEU A 33 11.48 6.28 -13.47
N THR A 34 12.21 6.04 -12.39
CA THR A 34 13.45 5.25 -12.38
C THR A 34 13.21 3.83 -11.87
N LEU A 35 14.12 2.90 -12.21
CA LEU A 35 14.05 1.52 -11.69
C LEU A 35 14.27 1.45 -10.18
N ASN A 36 15.06 2.36 -9.62
CA ASN A 36 15.32 2.42 -8.18
C ASN A 36 14.05 2.75 -7.39
N GLU A 37 13.21 3.67 -7.89
CA GLU A 37 11.96 4.02 -7.22
C GLU A 37 10.99 2.83 -7.09
N LEU A 38 10.90 1.98 -8.13
CA LEU A 38 10.08 0.77 -8.06
C LEU A 38 10.60 -0.22 -7.01
N SER A 39 11.92 -0.36 -6.88
CA SER A 39 12.55 -1.19 -5.85
C SER A 39 12.26 -0.63 -4.45
N ASP A 40 12.41 0.68 -4.27
CA ASP A 40 12.13 1.37 -3.01
C ASP A 40 10.65 1.23 -2.62
N TRP A 41 9.74 1.30 -3.58
CA TRP A 41 8.31 1.11 -3.34
C TRP A 41 7.98 -0.31 -2.89
N LYS A 42 8.66 -1.31 -3.46
CA LYS A 42 8.53 -2.71 -3.03
C LYS A 42 8.97 -2.88 -1.58
N GLU A 43 10.15 -2.37 -1.24
CA GLU A 43 10.67 -2.43 0.13
C GLU A 43 9.74 -1.73 1.12
N LYS A 44 9.24 -0.54 0.76
CA LYS A 44 8.27 0.19 1.58
C LYS A 44 6.97 -0.59 1.76
N ALA A 45 6.42 -1.19 0.70
CA ALA A 45 5.20 -1.98 0.78
C ALA A 45 5.33 -3.17 1.74
N ASP A 46 6.49 -3.83 1.75
CA ASP A 46 6.80 -4.94 2.64
C ASP A 46 6.89 -4.49 4.11
N LYS A 47 7.45 -3.30 4.36
CA LYS A 47 7.65 -2.72 5.69
C LYS A 47 6.45 -1.95 6.26
N ILE A 48 5.38 -1.72 5.49
CA ILE A 48 4.19 -1.03 6.01
C ILE A 48 3.61 -1.82 7.18
N TYR A 49 3.60 -1.16 8.34
CA TYR A 49 2.94 -1.65 9.55
C TYR A 49 1.42 -1.63 9.40
N ILE A 50 0.78 -2.72 9.81
CA ILE A 50 -0.67 -2.84 9.92
C ILE A 50 -0.92 -3.28 11.36
N GLY A 51 -1.62 -2.44 12.14
CA GLY A 51 -1.98 -2.72 13.52
C GLY A 51 -3.06 -3.79 13.63
N MET A 52 -2.72 -5.03 13.27
CA MET A 52 -3.58 -6.19 13.41
C MET A 52 -3.12 -7.00 14.62
N ASP A 53 -4.01 -7.19 15.58
CA ASP A 53 -3.79 -8.10 16.69
C ASP A 53 -3.79 -9.54 16.16
N LYS A 54 -2.70 -10.27 16.41
CA LYS A 54 -2.49 -11.62 15.84
C LYS A 54 -3.36 -12.69 16.48
N THR A 55 -3.88 -12.45 17.68
CA THR A 55 -4.64 -13.44 18.46
C THR A 55 -6.13 -13.34 18.17
N SER A 56 -6.67 -12.13 18.14
CA SER A 56 -8.09 -11.84 17.88
C SER A 56 -8.39 -11.64 16.39
N GLY A 57 -7.37 -11.36 15.57
CA GLY A 57 -7.55 -10.94 14.18
C GLY A 57 -8.11 -9.52 14.05
N PHE A 58 -8.24 -8.78 15.16
CA PHE A 58 -8.78 -7.43 15.17
C PHE A 58 -7.80 -6.44 14.53
N ILE A 59 -8.28 -5.65 13.58
CA ILE A 59 -7.49 -4.60 12.95
C ILE A 59 -7.85 -3.28 13.61
N HIS A 60 -6.87 -2.66 14.29
CA HIS A 60 -7.03 -1.33 14.87
C HIS A 60 -7.18 -0.29 13.76
N GLN A 61 -8.12 0.64 13.95
CA GLN A 61 -8.35 1.73 13.00
C GLN A 61 -7.11 2.65 12.88
N TYR A 62 -6.51 2.98 14.02
CA TYR A 62 -5.21 3.64 14.16
C TYR A 62 -4.65 3.30 15.55
N GLU A 63 -3.37 3.62 15.77
CA GLU A 63 -2.68 3.35 17.03
C GLU A 63 -3.33 4.12 18.20
N GLY A 64 -3.66 3.40 19.27
CA GLY A 64 -4.32 3.96 20.46
C GLY A 64 -5.83 4.21 20.31
N PHE A 65 -6.48 3.71 19.25
CA PHE A 65 -7.95 3.81 19.11
C PHE A 65 -8.68 3.08 20.25
N THR A 66 -8.24 1.88 20.59
CA THR A 66 -8.85 1.02 21.63
C THR A 66 -8.57 1.50 23.06
N ASP A 67 -7.62 2.41 23.23
CA ASP A 67 -7.30 3.00 24.54
C ASP A 67 -8.29 4.13 24.90
N LYS A 68 -9.09 4.56 23.92
CA LYS A 68 -10.13 5.57 24.12
C LYS A 68 -11.32 4.95 24.85
N ARG A 69 -11.99 5.79 25.64
CA ARG A 69 -13.22 5.40 26.31
C ARG A 69 -14.29 5.06 25.26
N GLU A 70 -14.83 3.86 25.36
CA GLU A 70 -15.99 3.43 24.58
C GLU A 70 -17.24 4.23 24.98
N VAL A 71 -18.03 4.63 23.99
CA VAL A 71 -19.32 5.29 24.19
C VAL A 71 -20.41 4.34 23.69
N ASP A 72 -21.28 3.93 24.61
CA ASP A 72 -22.44 3.10 24.31
C ASP A 72 -23.56 3.94 23.67
N LEU A 73 -23.87 3.64 22.40
CA LEU A 73 -24.87 4.37 21.62
C LEU A 73 -26.31 4.01 22.01
N LEU A 74 -26.55 2.91 22.74
CA LEU A 74 -27.89 2.53 23.19
C LEU A 74 -28.38 3.35 24.40
N LYS A 75 -27.49 4.16 24.99
CA LYS A 75 -27.78 5.03 26.14
C LYS A 75 -28.16 6.46 25.74
N TYR A 76 -28.33 6.72 24.44
CA TYR A 76 -28.75 8.00 23.84
C TYR A 76 -29.93 7.77 22.90
#